data_AF-A0A7C4W968-F1
#
_entry.id   AF-A0A7C4W968-F1
#
_cell.length_a   1.000
_cell.length_b   1.000
_cell.length_c   1.000
_cell.angle_alpha   90.00
_cell.angle_beta   90.00
_cell.angle_gamma   90.00
#
_symmetry.space_group_name_H-M   'P 1'
#
loop_
_entity.id
_entity.type
_entity.pdbx_description
1 polymer ?
#
loop_
_entity_poly.entity_id
_entity_poly.type
_entity_poly.pdbx_seq_one_letter_code
_entity_poly.pdbx_strand_id
1 'polypeptide(L)'
;MTETEELFNNILIEAIDEGLLILSESGREVVYFHLHNFYGLKKEDIPKNLVTFLNCIRKIFGSGAFVIEKSIIRTLYKKIGLEFSEKEEYDFIKCLDALKEHFRKGL
;
A
#
# COMPACT_ATOMS: atom_id res chain seq x y z
N MET A 1 -18.42 7.55 4.39
CA MET A 1 -17.04 7.81 3.98
C MET A 1 -16.98 9.28 3.60
N THR A 2 -16.03 10.05 4.14
CA THR A 2 -15.89 11.47 3.75
C THR A 2 -15.19 11.55 2.40
N GLU A 3 -15.40 12.63 1.65
CA GLU A 3 -14.74 12.86 0.35
C GLU A 3 -13.20 12.80 0.46
N THR A 4 -12.64 13.33 1.56
CA THR A 4 -11.21 13.24 1.89
C THR A 4 -10.72 11.80 2.05
N GLU A 5 -11.53 10.94 2.68
CA GLU A 5 -11.16 9.53 2.89
C GLU A 5 -11.19 8.75 1.56
N GLU A 6 -12.17 9.03 0.71
CA GLU A 6 -12.23 8.45 -0.64
C GLU A 6 -11.03 8.86 -1.50
N LEU A 7 -10.67 10.15 -1.48
CA LEU A 7 -9.50 10.66 -2.19
C LEU A 7 -8.21 9.97 -1.71
N PHE A 8 -8.01 9.86 -0.40
CA PHE A 8 -6.84 9.16 0.14
C PHE A 8 -6.81 7.69 -0.25
N ASN A 9 -7.97 7.01 -0.23
CA ASN A 9 -8.07 5.60 -0.63
C ASN A 9 -7.70 5.41 -2.11
N ASN A 10 -8.11 6.31 -3.00
CA ASN A 10 -7.74 6.27 -4.41
C ASN A 10 -6.23 6.43 -4.59
N ILE A 11 -5.62 7.41 -3.91
CA ILE A 11 -4.16 7.61 -3.92
C ILE A 11 -3.43 6.38 -3.38
N LEU A 12 -3.94 5.74 -2.32
CA LEU A 12 -3.39 4.51 -1.76
C LEU A 12 -3.46 3.35 -2.76
N ILE A 13 -4.58 3.18 -3.46
CA ILE A 13 -4.74 2.15 -4.50
C ILE A 13 -3.70 2.35 -5.61
N GLU A 14 -3.52 3.59 -6.08
CA GLU A 14 -2.51 3.90 -7.09
C GLU A 14 -1.09 3.64 -6.57
N ALA A 15 -0.80 4.01 -5.31
CA ALA A 15 0.52 3.78 -4.71
C ALA A 15 0.83 2.27 -4.56
N ILE A 16 -0.18 1.46 -4.25
CA ILE A 16 -0.05 0.00 -4.22
C ILE A 16 0.24 -0.52 -5.64
N ASP A 17 -0.53 -0.05 -6.62
CA ASP A 17 -0.39 -0.50 -8.01
C ASP A 17 1.00 -0.20 -8.60
N GLU A 18 1.50 1.01 -8.37
CA GLU A 18 2.83 1.44 -8.79
C GLU A 18 3.94 0.81 -7.94
N GLY A 19 3.75 0.69 -6.62
CA GLY A 19 4.73 0.08 -5.73
C GLY A 19 4.97 -1.41 -6.00
N LEU A 20 3.96 -2.12 -6.53
CA LEU A 20 4.11 -3.51 -6.95
C LEU A 20 4.93 -3.67 -8.25
N LEU A 21 5.12 -2.60 -9.04
CA LEU A 21 5.89 -2.68 -10.30
C LEU A 21 7.38 -2.96 -10.11
N ILE A 22 7.90 -2.88 -8.87
CA ILE A 22 9.26 -3.37 -8.57
C ILE A 22 9.43 -4.86 -8.89
N LEU A 23 8.33 -5.60 -8.97
CA LEU A 23 8.28 -7.03 -9.30
C LEU A 23 8.09 -7.28 -10.80
N SER A 24 8.02 -6.24 -11.65
CA SER A 24 7.49 -6.21 -13.01
C SER A 24 5.96 -6.20 -13.11
N GLU A 25 5.43 -5.92 -14.30
CA GLU A 25 3.99 -5.94 -14.58
C GLU A 25 3.37 -7.31 -14.28
N SER A 26 4.00 -8.40 -14.76
CA SER A 26 3.50 -9.76 -14.49
C SER A 26 3.57 -10.12 -13.01
N GLY A 27 4.60 -9.65 -12.30
CA GLY A 27 4.73 -9.82 -10.86
C GLY A 27 3.56 -9.17 -10.10
N ARG A 28 3.18 -7.95 -10.48
CA ARG A 28 2.00 -7.27 -9.92
C ARG A 28 0.71 -8.05 -10.18
N GLU A 29 0.49 -8.52 -11.42
CA GLU A 29 -0.70 -9.29 -11.76
C GLU A 29 -0.80 -10.60 -10.95
N VAL A 30 0.34 -11.26 -10.69
CA VAL A 30 0.39 -12.44 -9.81
C VAL A 30 -0.07 -12.08 -8.39
N VAL A 31 0.35 -10.94 -7.84
CA VAL A 31 -0.10 -10.51 -6.50
C VAL A 31 -1.61 -10.33 -6.47
N TYR A 32 -2.20 -9.64 -7.45
CA TYR A 32 -3.65 -9.45 -7.51
C TYR A 32 -4.42 -10.75 -7.76
N PHE A 33 -3.90 -11.63 -8.61
CA PHE A 33 -4.46 -12.96 -8.83
C PHE A 33 -4.51 -13.76 -7.52
N HIS A 34 -3.42 -13.78 -6.74
CA HIS A 34 -3.39 -14.46 -5.46
C HIS A 34 -4.33 -13.81 -4.44
N LEU A 35 -4.38 -12.49 -4.39
CA LEU A 35 -5.26 -11.75 -3.50
C LEU A 35 -6.73 -12.08 -3.76
N HIS A 36 -7.13 -12.08 -5.03
CA HIS A 36 -8.48 -12.40 -5.44
C HIS A 36 -8.82 -13.87 -5.15
N ASN A 37 -7.98 -14.81 -5.58
CA ASN A 37 -8.32 -16.24 -5.52
C ASN A 37 -8.23 -16.85 -4.12
N PHE A 38 -7.31 -16.38 -3.28
CA PHE A 38 -7.11 -16.98 -1.95
C PHE A 38 -7.76 -16.18 -0.82
N TYR A 39 -8.05 -14.89 -1.04
CA TYR A 39 -8.62 -14.02 -0.02
C TYR A 39 -9.94 -13.36 -0.45
N GLY A 40 -10.39 -13.55 -1.68
CA GLY A 40 -11.61 -12.92 -2.20
C GLY A 40 -11.50 -11.39 -2.30
N LEU A 41 -10.30 -10.83 -2.17
CA LEU A 41 -10.09 -9.39 -2.02
C LEU A 41 -9.73 -8.77 -3.37
N LYS A 42 -10.55 -7.80 -3.81
CA LYS A 42 -10.31 -7.01 -5.03
C LYS A 42 -9.38 -5.84 -4.73
N LYS A 43 -8.75 -5.30 -5.77
CA LYS A 43 -7.83 -4.16 -5.69
C LYS A 43 -8.49 -2.95 -5.03
N GLU A 44 -9.73 -2.65 -5.38
CA GLU A 44 -10.48 -1.48 -4.92
C GLU A 44 -10.84 -1.58 -3.42
N ASP A 45 -10.87 -2.79 -2.89
CA ASP A 45 -11.22 -3.08 -1.50
C ASP A 45 -9.99 -3.14 -0.57
N ILE A 46 -8.76 -3.04 -1.12
CA ILE A 46 -7.52 -3.09 -0.34
C ILE A 46 -7.45 -2.02 0.76
N PRO A 47 -7.82 -0.74 0.53
CA PRO A 47 -7.77 0.27 1.58
C PRO A 47 -8.57 -0.08 2.83
N LYS A 48 -9.66 -0.86 2.67
CA LYS A 48 -10.51 -1.33 3.77
C LYS A 48 -10.02 -2.64 4.40
N ASN A 49 -9.16 -3.38 3.72
CA ASN A 49 -8.70 -4.72 4.11
C ASN A 49 -7.17 -4.85 4.03
N LEU A 50 -6.47 -3.82 4.50
CA LEU A 50 -5.03 -3.69 4.34
C LEU A 50 -4.23 -4.82 5.00
N VAL A 51 -4.66 -5.27 6.17
CA VAL A 51 -4.02 -6.40 6.89
C VAL A 51 -4.03 -7.67 6.02
N THR A 52 -5.13 -7.93 5.31
CA THR A 52 -5.25 -9.06 4.38
C THR A 52 -4.28 -8.93 3.22
N PHE A 53 -4.15 -7.73 2.65
CA PHE A 53 -3.17 -7.46 1.59
C PHE A 53 -1.72 -7.69 2.07
N LEU A 54 -1.35 -7.14 3.24
CA LEU A 54 -0.01 -7.32 3.82
C LEU A 54 0.28 -8.80 4.10
N ASN A 55 -0.69 -9.54 4.63
CA ASN A 55 -0.56 -10.97 4.85
C ASN A 55 -0.38 -11.75 3.53
N CYS A 56 -1.06 -11.34 2.45
CA CYS A 56 -0.90 -11.94 1.13
C CYS A 56 0.53 -11.78 0.62
N ILE A 57 1.07 -10.54 0.60
CA ILE A 57 2.44 -10.30 0.11
C ILE A 57 3.50 -10.97 0.99
N ARG A 58 3.32 -11.00 2.33
CA ARG A 58 4.21 -11.70 3.26
C ARG A 58 4.18 -13.21 3.06
N LYS A 59 3.02 -13.77 2.71
CA LYS A 59 2.88 -15.20 2.39
C LYS A 59 3.58 -15.57 1.07
N ILE A 60 3.53 -14.70 0.06
CA ILE A 60 4.16 -14.96 -1.25
C ILE A 60 5.67 -14.75 -1.19
N PHE A 61 6.12 -13.65 -0.58
CA PHE A 61 7.51 -13.19 -0.67
C PHE A 61 8.33 -13.37 0.61
N GLY A 62 7.72 -13.81 1.71
CA GLY A 62 8.40 -13.95 3.00
C GLY A 62 9.05 -12.64 3.45
N SER A 63 10.33 -12.69 3.80
CA SER A 63 11.12 -11.52 4.18
C SER A 63 11.25 -10.47 3.06
N GLY A 64 11.13 -10.88 1.79
CA GLY A 64 11.14 -9.97 0.64
C GLY A 64 9.95 -9.01 0.60
N ALA A 65 8.85 -9.33 1.29
CA ALA A 65 7.68 -8.45 1.39
C ALA A 65 8.02 -7.07 1.97
N PHE A 66 9.03 -6.99 2.82
CA PHE A 66 9.50 -5.72 3.38
C PHE A 66 9.96 -4.72 2.31
N VAL A 67 10.58 -5.20 1.23
CA VAL A 67 11.00 -4.34 0.10
C VAL A 67 9.78 -3.80 -0.66
N ILE A 68 8.75 -4.63 -0.81
CA ILE A 68 7.48 -4.27 -1.45
C ILE A 68 6.73 -3.24 -0.60
N GLU A 69 6.57 -3.51 0.70
CA GLU A 69 5.96 -2.60 1.67
C GLU A 69 6.61 -1.21 1.61
N LYS A 70 7.95 -1.16 1.59
CA LYS A 70 8.70 0.09 1.46
C LYS A 70 8.48 0.79 0.13
N SER A 71 8.43 0.04 -0.97
CA SER A 71 8.16 0.63 -2.28
C SER A 71 6.80 1.31 -2.31
N ILE A 72 5.76 0.65 -1.79
CA ILE A 72 4.40 1.20 -1.71
C ILE A 72 4.37 2.47 -0.86
N ILE A 73 4.96 2.46 0.34
CA ILE A 73 4.98 3.66 1.20
C ILE A 73 5.75 4.80 0.53
N ARG A 74 6.92 4.54 -0.07
CA ARG A 74 7.68 5.57 -0.78
C ARG A 74 6.88 6.20 -1.91
N THR A 75 6.18 5.38 -2.69
CA THR A 75 5.29 5.86 -3.76
C THR A 75 4.14 6.69 -3.19
N LEU A 76 3.55 6.26 -2.07
CA LEU A 76 2.47 7.00 -1.42
C LEU A 76 2.94 8.38 -0.94
N TYR A 77 4.08 8.47 -0.24
CA TYR A 77 4.70 9.74 0.17
C TYR A 77 4.87 10.68 -1.03
N LYS A 78 5.44 10.17 -2.12
CA LYS A 78 5.64 10.95 -3.35
C LYS A 78 4.33 11.47 -3.94
N LYS A 79 3.28 10.64 -3.98
CA LYS A 79 1.96 11.03 -4.53
C LYS A 79 1.28 12.12 -3.72
N ILE A 80 1.54 12.21 -2.42
CA ILE A 80 1.01 13.27 -1.56
C ILE A 80 1.98 14.44 -1.37
N GLY A 81 3.06 14.50 -2.16
CA GLY A 81 4.01 15.61 -2.16
C GLY A 81 4.98 15.63 -0.97
N LEU A 82 5.20 14.50 -0.30
CA LEU A 82 6.12 14.38 0.84
C LEU A 82 7.34 13.55 0.50
N GLU A 83 8.43 13.77 1.23
CA GLU A 83 9.62 12.92 1.18
C GLU A 83 9.55 11.81 2.22
N PHE A 84 9.84 10.57 1.80
CA PHE A 84 9.94 9.45 2.72
C PHE A 84 11.31 9.46 3.42
N SER A 85 11.29 9.63 4.75
CA SER A 85 12.47 9.47 5.60
C SER A 85 12.40 8.12 6.32
N GLU A 86 13.40 7.28 6.08
CA GLU A 86 13.48 5.95 6.69
C GLU A 86 13.87 6.07 8.17
N LYS A 87 13.06 5.49 9.06
CA LYS A 87 13.33 5.40 10.50
C LYS A 87 13.85 4.01 10.85
N GLU A 88 14.64 3.90 11.92
CA GLU A 88 15.20 2.61 12.39
C GLU A 88 14.12 1.56 12.68
N GLU A 89 12.96 1.97 13.20
CA GLU A 89 11.79 1.12 13.43
C GLU A 89 10.71 1.35 12.36
N TYR A 90 10.95 0.90 11.13
CA TYR A 90 9.94 0.96 10.06
C TYR A 90 8.79 -0.01 10.32
N ASP A 91 7.56 0.51 10.28
CA ASP A 91 6.32 -0.28 10.26
C ASP A 91 5.35 0.35 9.24
N PHE A 92 4.85 -0.48 8.32
CA PHE A 92 4.00 -0.04 7.23
C PHE A 92 2.72 0.65 7.73
N ILE A 93 2.06 0.06 8.74
CA ILE A 93 0.77 0.56 9.26
C ILE A 93 0.99 1.89 9.97
N LYS A 94 2.00 2.00 10.84
CA LYS A 94 2.35 3.26 11.50
C LYS A 94 2.66 4.38 10.50
N CYS A 95 3.39 4.07 9.43
CA CYS A 95 3.66 5.04 8.35
C CYS A 95 2.37 5.47 7.66
N LEU A 96 1.49 4.52 7.30
CA LEU A 96 0.24 4.83 6.63
C LEU A 96 -0.70 5.67 7.51
N ASP A 97 -0.83 5.32 8.79
CA ASP A 97 -1.67 6.06 9.74
C ASP A 97 -1.18 7.51 9.90
N ALA A 98 0.14 7.70 10.02
CA ALA A 98 0.74 9.03 10.08
C ALA A 98 0.45 9.85 8.81
N LEU A 99 0.53 9.22 7.64
CA LEU A 99 0.21 9.86 6.37
C LEU A 99 -1.28 10.21 6.25
N LYS A 100 -2.18 9.31 6.67
CA LYS A 100 -3.62 9.54 6.64
C LYS A 100 -3.99 10.72 7.54
N GLU A 101 -3.39 10.80 8.73
CA GLU A 101 -3.58 11.94 9.64
C GLU A 101 -3.02 13.24 9.10
N HIS A 102 -1.86 13.22 8.44
CA HIS A 102 -1.30 14.39 7.77
C HIS A 102 -2.21 14.87 6.62
N PHE A 103 -2.64 13.93 5.76
CA PHE A 103 -3.51 14.21 4.63
C PHE A 103 -4.84 14.85 5.06
N ARG A 104 -5.42 14.36 6.16
CA ARG A 104 -6.66 14.91 6.74
C ARG A 104 -6.51 16.34 7.26
N LYS A 105 -5.32 16.71 7.75
CA LYS A 105 -5.04 18.03 8.36
C LYS A 105 -4.57 19.08 7.34
N GLY A 106 -4.07 18.65 6.17
CA GLY A 106 -3.46 19.50 5.16
C GLY A 106 -4.41 20.00 4.06
N LEU A 107 -5.72 19.77 4.20
CA LEU A 107 -6.79 20.29 3.33
C LEU A 107 -7.56 21.39 4.04
#